data_AF-A0A1R2D3Z1-F1
#
_entry.id   AF-A0A1R2D3Z1-F1
#
_cell.length_a   1.000
_cell.length_b   1.000
_cell.length_c   1.000
_cell.angle_alpha   90.00
_cell.angle_beta   90.00
_cell.angle_gamma   90.00
#
_symmetry.space_group_name_H-M   'P 1'
#
loop_
_entity.id
_entity.type
_entity.pdbx_description
1 polymer ?
#
loop_
_entity_poly.entity_id
_entity_poly.type
_entity_poly.pdbx_seq_one_letter_code
_entity_poly.pdbx_strand_id
1 'polypeptide(L)'
;MEDQSQIQTQDCIAKCKKLILDCYSEYIPLWLTGATKTEIKGLKVAAAIIKYEGKKKFRPRIHHDHLNTETTTDKLRKRYMRTYYNSEFCVEAIKHSSEVEILKFKRLDEMKYAKILKPINIMFMQRWLNLNDEEIYQGLLLAFIRGIYSAVNAQIAVPSSNHRDNYPNISVEDRKKALLGGFVRNVVNRGNKSTDRRRPYSTDIGAHSRGISLFCDPETSKRRKLKDQKGNGLITSWITNVPLAHCSLYQESFASQLRRDIF
;
A
#
# COMPACT_ATOMS: atom_id res chain seq x y z
N MET A 1 22.54 22.02 -18.22
CA MET A 1 21.23 21.34 -18.39
C MET A 1 20.42 21.26 -17.09
N GLU A 2 21.05 21.40 -15.91
CA GLU A 2 20.35 21.35 -14.61
C GLU A 2 19.48 22.60 -14.35
N ASP A 3 19.84 23.77 -14.90
CA ASP A 3 19.10 25.00 -14.66
C ASP A 3 17.66 24.97 -15.19
N GLN A 4 17.41 24.28 -16.31
CA GLN A 4 16.07 24.21 -16.91
C GLN A 4 15.11 23.31 -16.10
N SER A 5 15.60 22.28 -15.41
CA SER A 5 14.76 21.42 -14.57
C SER A 5 14.39 22.10 -13.25
N GLN A 6 15.31 22.88 -12.68
CA GLN A 6 15.05 23.65 -11.46
C GLN A 6 14.01 24.75 -11.67
N ILE A 7 14.09 25.49 -12.78
CA ILE A 7 13.13 26.55 -13.13
C ILE A 7 11.72 25.97 -13.31
N GLN A 8 11.57 24.83 -13.99
CA GLN A 8 10.27 24.17 -14.17
C GLN A 8 9.67 23.71 -12.84
N THR A 9 10.51 23.27 -11.90
CA THR A 9 10.07 22.81 -10.58
C THR A 9 9.51 23.98 -9.75
N GLN A 10 10.16 25.14 -9.77
CA GLN A 10 9.68 26.33 -9.04
C GLN A 10 8.31 26.83 -9.56
N ASP A 11 8.11 26.86 -10.88
CA ASP A 11 6.81 27.24 -11.47
C ASP A 11 5.70 26.25 -11.10
N CYS A 12 6.01 24.95 -11.07
CA CYS A 12 5.05 23.92 -10.63
C CYS A 12 4.67 24.09 -9.15
N ILE A 13 5.65 24.38 -8.28
CA ILE A 13 5.39 24.67 -6.86
C ILE A 13 4.45 25.87 -6.72
N ALA A 14 4.72 26.98 -7.42
CA ALA A 14 3.90 28.18 -7.36
C ALA A 14 2.45 27.91 -7.81
N LYS A 15 2.26 27.11 -8.87
CA LYS A 15 0.93 26.69 -9.33
C LYS A 15 0.21 25.82 -8.31
N CYS A 16 0.89 24.83 -7.72
CA CYS A 16 0.33 23.98 -6.68
C CYS A 16 -0.09 24.76 -5.43
N LYS A 17 0.72 25.73 -4.98
CA LYS A 17 0.39 26.56 -3.81
C LYS A 17 -0.90 27.38 -3.99
N LYS A 18 -1.22 27.80 -5.22
CA LYS A 18 -2.49 28.48 -5.52
C LYS A 18 -3.69 27.52 -5.47
N LEU A 19 -3.45 26.23 -5.72
CA LEU A 19 -4.46 25.18 -5.85
C LEU A 19 -4.89 24.57 -4.50
N ILE A 20 -3.92 24.30 -3.64
CA ILE A 20 -4.03 23.49 -2.43
C ILE A 20 -4.16 24.40 -1.22
N LEU A 21 -4.81 23.94 -0.15
CA LEU A 21 -4.82 24.64 1.14
C LEU A 21 -3.41 24.90 1.66
N ASP A 22 -3.23 26.06 2.30
CA ASP A 22 -1.90 26.53 2.70
C ASP A 22 -1.26 25.63 3.78
N CYS A 23 -2.08 24.91 4.57
CA CYS A 23 -1.63 23.92 5.56
C CYS A 23 -0.91 22.69 4.96
N TYR A 24 -1.12 22.38 3.68
CA TYR A 24 -0.45 21.26 3.01
C TYR A 24 0.70 21.71 2.12
N SER A 25 1.07 22.99 2.17
CA SER A 25 2.05 23.57 1.25
C SER A 25 3.47 22.99 1.40
N GLU A 26 3.80 22.49 2.59
CA GLU A 26 5.08 21.85 2.92
C GLU A 26 5.30 20.52 2.20
N TYR A 27 4.21 19.81 1.86
CA TYR A 27 4.28 18.49 1.22
C TYR A 27 4.40 18.56 -0.31
N ILE A 28 4.18 19.74 -0.90
CA ILE A 28 4.21 19.95 -2.36
C ILE A 28 5.57 19.63 -2.97
N PRO A 29 6.72 20.12 -2.44
CA PRO A 29 8.02 19.83 -3.03
C PRO A 29 8.33 18.34 -2.99
N LEU A 30 7.98 17.66 -1.88
CA LEU A 30 8.19 16.23 -1.73
C LEU A 30 7.38 15.45 -2.76
N TRP A 31 6.09 15.77 -2.92
CA TRP A 31 5.26 15.13 -3.95
C TRP A 31 5.83 15.35 -5.35
N LEU A 32 6.29 16.56 -5.69
CA LEU A 32 6.85 16.85 -7.02
C LEU A 32 8.07 15.99 -7.36
N THR A 33 8.89 15.58 -6.38
CA THR A 33 10.03 14.68 -6.62
C THR A 33 9.59 13.28 -7.07
N GLY A 34 8.43 12.81 -6.61
CA GLY A 34 7.87 11.50 -6.95
C GLY A 34 6.74 11.54 -7.98
N ALA A 35 6.36 12.73 -8.46
CA ALA A 35 5.17 12.92 -9.29
C ALA A 35 5.33 12.29 -10.68
N THR A 36 4.30 11.58 -11.13
CA THR A 36 4.28 10.98 -12.46
C THR A 36 4.08 12.05 -13.56
N LYS A 37 4.50 11.74 -14.80
CA LYS A 37 4.31 12.67 -15.94
C LYS A 37 2.83 12.99 -16.19
N THR A 38 1.93 12.06 -15.88
CA THR A 38 0.47 12.22 -15.99
C THR A 38 -0.05 13.17 -14.92
N GLU A 39 0.41 13.04 -13.68
CA GLU A 39 0.10 13.97 -12.59
C GLU A 39 0.55 15.41 -12.89
N ILE A 40 1.78 15.58 -13.39
CA ILE A 40 2.31 16.91 -13.75
C ILE A 40 1.48 17.53 -14.90
N LYS A 41 1.02 16.71 -15.86
CA LYS A 41 0.08 17.18 -16.89
C LYS A 41 -1.27 17.55 -16.29
N GLY A 42 -1.78 16.77 -15.35
CA GLY A 42 -2.99 17.06 -14.58
C GLY A 42 -2.92 18.39 -13.83
N LEU A 43 -1.77 18.70 -13.24
CA LEU A 43 -1.52 20.01 -12.62
C LEU A 43 -1.64 21.16 -13.62
N LYS A 44 -1.11 21.00 -14.84
CA LYS A 44 -1.24 22.02 -15.90
C LYS A 44 -2.69 22.20 -16.33
N VAL A 45 -3.46 21.11 -16.43
CA VAL A 45 -4.90 21.14 -16.71
C VAL A 45 -5.64 21.89 -15.59
N ALA A 46 -5.39 21.54 -14.33
CA ALA A 46 -5.97 22.21 -13.16
C ALA A 46 -5.67 23.72 -13.14
N ALA A 47 -4.41 24.10 -13.40
CA ALA A 47 -4.00 25.50 -13.47
C ALA A 47 -4.71 26.26 -14.61
N ALA A 48 -4.90 25.61 -15.76
CA ALA A 48 -5.63 26.20 -16.87
C ALA A 48 -7.13 26.36 -16.55
N ILE A 49 -7.76 25.39 -15.89
CA ILE A 49 -9.16 25.47 -15.44
C ILE A 49 -9.35 26.69 -14.54
N ILE A 50 -8.46 26.89 -13.57
CA ILE A 50 -8.53 28.05 -12.67
C ILE A 50 -8.32 29.36 -13.41
N LYS A 51 -7.35 29.41 -14.33
CA LYS A 51 -7.08 30.61 -15.14
C LYS A 51 -8.32 31.08 -15.91
N TYR A 52 -9.17 30.15 -16.35
CA TYR A 52 -10.40 30.44 -17.08
C TYR A 52 -11.68 30.29 -16.23
N GLU A 53 -11.55 30.20 -14.90
CA GLU A 53 -12.66 30.06 -13.94
C GLU A 53 -13.64 28.92 -14.29
N GLY A 54 -13.13 27.87 -14.93
CA GLY A 54 -13.92 26.72 -15.37
C GLY A 54 -14.95 26.99 -16.48
N LYS A 55 -14.82 28.09 -17.23
CA LYS A 55 -15.77 28.48 -18.30
C LYS A 55 -15.40 27.94 -19.69
N LYS A 56 -14.17 27.47 -19.87
CA LYS A 56 -13.60 27.14 -21.18
C LYS A 56 -13.33 25.65 -21.32
N LYS A 57 -13.80 25.05 -22.42
CA LYS A 57 -13.43 23.69 -22.82
C LYS A 57 -12.02 23.65 -23.41
N PHE A 58 -11.33 22.55 -23.19
CA PHE A 58 -10.06 22.30 -23.87
C PHE A 58 -10.30 22.01 -25.34
N ARG A 59 -9.28 22.31 -26.16
CA ARG A 59 -9.32 21.94 -27.57
C ARG A 59 -9.29 20.41 -27.62
N PRO A 60 -10.25 19.75 -28.28
CA PRO A 60 -10.26 18.30 -28.37
C PRO A 60 -8.93 17.87 -28.98
N ARG A 61 -8.31 16.88 -28.35
CA ARG A 61 -7.06 16.35 -28.86
C ARG A 61 -7.42 15.66 -30.17
N ILE A 62 -7.00 16.23 -31.28
CA ILE A 62 -7.01 15.49 -32.54
C ILE A 62 -6.06 14.34 -32.28
N HIS A 63 -6.64 13.18 -32.02
CA HIS A 63 -5.93 11.93 -32.14
C HIS A 63 -5.50 11.90 -33.61
N HIS A 64 -4.30 12.39 -33.88
CA HIS A 64 -3.46 11.64 -34.78
C HIS A 64 -3.34 10.30 -34.07
N ASP A 65 -4.26 9.41 -34.39
CA ASP A 65 -3.93 8.01 -34.48
C ASP A 65 -2.67 8.00 -35.34
N HIS A 66 -1.50 8.16 -34.72
CA HIS A 66 -0.45 7.21 -34.96
C HIS A 66 -1.17 5.88 -34.77
N LEU A 67 -1.74 5.37 -35.86
CA LEU A 67 -1.35 4.13 -36.48
C LEU A 67 -0.13 3.56 -35.76
N ASN A 68 -0.31 3.18 -34.50
CA ASN A 68 0.12 1.89 -34.03
C ASN A 68 -0.61 0.92 -34.97
N THR A 69 -0.07 0.80 -36.18
CA THR A 69 -0.08 -0.44 -36.92
C THR A 69 0.67 -1.44 -36.06
N GLU A 70 0.11 -1.80 -34.91
CA GLU A 70 0.08 -3.21 -34.59
C GLU A 70 -0.56 -3.82 -35.83
N THR A 71 0.30 -4.39 -36.66
CA THR A 71 -0.09 -5.16 -37.82
C THR A 71 -1.21 -6.09 -37.37
N THR A 72 -2.19 -6.32 -38.23
CA THR A 72 -3.30 -7.24 -37.94
C THR A 72 -2.80 -8.58 -37.38
N THR A 73 -1.59 -8.98 -37.78
CA THR A 73 -0.82 -10.12 -37.27
C THR A 73 -0.43 -10.02 -35.80
N ASP A 74 0.01 -8.86 -35.29
CA ASP A 74 0.36 -8.69 -33.88
C ASP A 74 -0.88 -8.72 -32.98
N LYS A 75 -2.00 -8.14 -33.45
CA LYS A 75 -3.29 -8.26 -32.75
C LYS A 75 -3.78 -9.70 -32.73
N LEU A 76 -3.67 -10.41 -33.85
CA LEU A 76 -4.03 -11.82 -33.95
C LEU A 76 -3.14 -12.68 -33.04
N ARG A 77 -1.82 -12.46 -33.06
CA ARG A 77 -0.85 -13.15 -32.21
C ARG A 77 -1.13 -12.91 -30.74
N LYS A 78 -1.37 -11.67 -30.32
CA LYS A 78 -1.77 -11.35 -28.93
C LYS A 78 -3.08 -12.02 -28.55
N ARG A 79 -4.04 -12.14 -29.48
CA ARG A 79 -5.31 -12.84 -29.27
C ARG A 79 -5.12 -14.36 -29.12
N TYR A 80 -4.26 -14.97 -29.94
CA TYR A 80 -3.94 -16.40 -29.87
C TYR A 80 -3.08 -16.78 -28.68
N MET A 81 -2.13 -15.92 -28.29
CA MET A 81 -1.25 -16.13 -27.14
C MET A 81 -1.93 -15.79 -25.80
N ARG A 82 -3.16 -15.25 -25.83
CA ARG A 82 -3.95 -15.02 -24.64
C ARG A 82 -4.60 -16.33 -24.23
N THR A 83 -4.12 -16.92 -23.14
CA THR A 83 -4.73 -18.10 -22.53
C THR A 83 -6.19 -17.81 -22.15
N TYR A 84 -7.05 -18.83 -22.23
CA TYR A 84 -8.46 -18.76 -21.83
C TYR A 84 -8.64 -18.19 -20.40
N TYR A 85 -7.71 -18.55 -19.52
CA TYR A 85 -7.61 -18.00 -18.17
C TYR A 85 -7.41 -16.48 -18.15
N ASN A 86 -6.54 -15.94 -19.01
CA ASN A 86 -6.30 -14.49 -19.13
C ASN A 86 -7.48 -13.72 -19.75
N SER A 87 -8.37 -14.41 -20.50
CA SER A 87 -9.57 -13.81 -21.09
C SER A 87 -10.80 -13.90 -20.21
N GLU A 88 -10.85 -14.79 -19.22
CA GLU A 88 -11.98 -14.87 -18.29
C GLU A 88 -11.65 -14.26 -16.93
N PHE A 89 -10.43 -14.44 -16.42
CA PHE A 89 -10.06 -14.09 -15.04
C PHE A 89 -9.07 -12.93 -14.92
N CYS A 90 -8.40 -12.52 -16.01
CA CYS A 90 -7.44 -11.41 -16.00
C CYS A 90 -7.89 -10.19 -16.85
N VAL A 91 -9.16 -10.09 -17.22
CA VAL A 91 -9.68 -8.95 -18.02
C VAL A 91 -9.69 -7.63 -17.23
N GLU A 92 -9.60 -7.70 -15.91
CA GLU A 92 -9.77 -6.52 -15.04
C GLU A 92 -8.57 -5.56 -15.01
N ALA A 93 -7.38 -5.99 -15.44
CA ALA A 93 -6.19 -5.13 -15.35
C ALA A 93 -6.08 -4.03 -16.44
N ILE A 94 -6.96 -4.02 -17.46
CA ILE A 94 -6.84 -3.09 -18.61
C ILE A 94 -7.91 -1.98 -18.59
N LYS A 95 -8.85 -1.98 -17.65
CA LYS A 95 -9.88 -0.94 -17.56
C LYS A 95 -9.45 0.26 -16.70
N HIS A 96 -8.40 0.97 -17.14
CA HIS A 96 -8.20 2.38 -16.75
C HIS A 96 -9.36 3.28 -17.19
N SER A 97 -10.34 2.76 -17.94
CA SER A 97 -11.57 3.41 -18.37
C SER A 97 -12.61 3.63 -17.26
N SER A 98 -12.48 3.01 -16.08
CA SER A 98 -13.49 3.13 -15.01
C SER A 98 -13.29 4.36 -14.11
N GLU A 99 -12.13 5.00 -14.13
CA GLU A 99 -11.84 6.03 -13.13
C GLU A 99 -12.52 7.38 -13.42
N VAL A 100 -12.70 7.70 -14.70
CA VAL A 100 -13.43 8.90 -15.14
C VAL A 100 -14.94 8.71 -14.93
N GLU A 101 -15.43 7.47 -15.02
CA GLU A 101 -16.85 7.15 -14.78
C GLU A 101 -17.28 7.50 -13.36
N ILE A 102 -16.37 7.50 -12.38
CA ILE A 102 -16.65 7.93 -11.00
C ILE A 102 -17.21 9.35 -10.97
N LEU A 103 -16.78 10.24 -11.88
CA LEU A 103 -17.28 11.62 -11.97
C LEU A 103 -18.72 11.70 -12.51
N LYS A 104 -19.23 10.65 -13.15
CA LYS A 104 -20.63 10.56 -13.61
C LYS A 104 -21.58 10.32 -12.43
N PHE A 105 -21.10 9.61 -11.40
CA PHE A 105 -21.92 9.20 -10.25
C PHE A 105 -21.71 10.07 -9.02
N LYS A 106 -20.55 10.72 -8.91
CA LYS A 106 -20.16 11.44 -7.70
C LYS A 106 -19.56 12.80 -8.04
N ARG A 107 -20.03 13.84 -7.35
CA ARG A 107 -19.49 15.20 -7.48
C ARG A 107 -18.10 15.31 -6.86
N LEU A 108 -17.29 16.24 -7.35
CA LEU A 108 -15.90 16.41 -6.92
C LEU A 108 -15.80 16.84 -5.45
N ASP A 109 -16.69 17.73 -5.01
CA ASP A 109 -16.79 18.22 -3.62
C ASP A 109 -17.04 17.11 -2.59
N GLU A 110 -17.76 16.06 -2.97
CA GLU A 110 -18.05 14.91 -2.10
C GLU A 110 -16.89 13.90 -2.01
N MET A 111 -15.86 14.05 -2.84
CA MET A 111 -14.73 13.12 -2.87
C MET A 111 -13.74 13.39 -1.73
N LYS A 112 -13.20 12.32 -1.14
CA LYS A 112 -12.17 12.41 -0.09
C LYS A 112 -10.94 13.20 -0.58
N TYR A 113 -10.60 13.04 -1.86
CA TYR A 113 -9.43 13.66 -2.48
C TYR A 113 -9.56 15.18 -2.64
N ALA A 114 -10.79 15.72 -2.69
CA ALA A 114 -11.00 17.16 -2.85
C ALA A 114 -10.72 17.97 -1.57
N LYS A 115 -10.68 17.32 -0.40
CA LYS A 115 -10.50 17.99 0.90
C LYS A 115 -9.20 18.81 1.02
N ILE A 116 -8.18 18.49 0.23
CA ILE A 116 -6.89 19.20 0.22
C ILE A 116 -6.92 20.49 -0.61
N LEU A 117 -7.90 20.65 -1.49
CA LEU A 117 -7.99 21.78 -2.41
C LEU A 117 -8.69 22.97 -1.76
N LYS A 118 -8.36 24.19 -2.19
CA LYS A 118 -9.10 25.38 -1.73
C LYS A 118 -10.55 25.32 -2.24
N PRO A 119 -11.57 25.73 -1.44
CA PRO A 119 -12.98 25.66 -1.83
C PRO A 119 -13.31 26.36 -3.15
N ILE A 120 -12.69 27.52 -3.39
CA ILE A 120 -12.86 28.29 -4.64
C ILE A 120 -12.41 27.50 -5.87
N ASN A 121 -11.32 26.73 -5.73
CA ASN A 121 -10.78 25.93 -6.83
C ASN A 121 -11.65 24.72 -7.11
N ILE A 122 -12.22 24.10 -6.07
CA ILE A 122 -13.21 23.01 -6.21
C ILE A 122 -14.40 23.51 -7.01
N MET A 123 -14.91 24.72 -6.72
CA MET A 123 -16.02 25.31 -7.45
C MET A 123 -15.71 25.48 -8.95
N PHE A 124 -14.52 26.02 -9.30
CA PHE A 124 -14.12 26.18 -10.70
C PHE A 124 -13.94 24.84 -11.42
N MET A 125 -13.35 23.85 -10.74
CA MET A 125 -13.20 22.50 -11.30
C MET A 125 -14.54 21.81 -11.50
N GLN A 126 -15.47 21.92 -10.55
CA GLN A 126 -16.81 21.38 -10.67
C GLN A 126 -17.58 22.03 -11.82
N ARG A 127 -17.47 23.36 -11.96
CA ARG A 127 -18.06 24.09 -13.09
C ARG A 127 -17.52 23.59 -14.42
N TRP A 128 -16.21 23.37 -14.51
CA TRP A 128 -15.58 22.82 -15.71
C TRP A 128 -16.02 21.38 -16.00
N LEU A 129 -16.10 20.53 -14.98
CA LEU A 129 -16.58 19.15 -15.12
C LEU A 129 -18.01 19.08 -15.68
N ASN A 130 -18.89 20.00 -15.25
CA ASN A 130 -20.26 20.09 -15.76
C ASN A 130 -20.35 20.45 -17.26
N LEU A 131 -19.26 20.96 -17.87
CA LEU A 131 -19.23 21.21 -19.30
C LEU A 131 -19.10 19.92 -20.13
N ASN A 132 -18.86 18.76 -19.49
CA ASN A 132 -18.64 17.46 -20.13
C ASN A 132 -17.54 17.55 -21.21
N ASP A 133 -16.33 17.89 -20.78
CA ASP A 133 -15.14 17.94 -21.63
C ASP A 133 -14.58 16.52 -21.89
N GLU A 134 -13.53 16.41 -22.72
CA GLU A 134 -12.92 15.13 -23.09
C GLU A 134 -12.44 14.30 -21.88
N GLU A 135 -12.76 13.01 -21.86
CA GLU A 135 -12.48 12.10 -20.72
C GLU A 135 -10.98 12.04 -20.37
N ILE A 136 -10.10 12.24 -21.35
CA ILE A 136 -8.65 12.25 -21.16
C ILE A 136 -8.24 13.37 -20.19
N TYR A 137 -8.78 14.59 -20.35
CA TYR A 137 -8.44 15.71 -19.47
C TYR A 137 -9.02 15.52 -18.07
N GLN A 138 -10.21 14.92 -17.97
CA GLN A 138 -10.82 14.56 -16.69
C GLN A 138 -9.96 13.52 -15.94
N GLY A 139 -9.46 12.51 -16.65
CA GLY A 139 -8.53 11.52 -16.09
C GLY A 139 -7.22 12.13 -15.60
N LEU A 140 -6.63 13.07 -16.36
CA LEU A 140 -5.43 13.80 -15.94
C LEU A 140 -5.68 14.64 -14.67
N LEU A 141 -6.81 15.33 -14.62
CA LEU A 141 -7.21 16.10 -13.43
C LEU A 141 -7.34 15.19 -12.20
N LEU A 142 -8.02 14.06 -12.33
CA LEU A 142 -8.18 13.08 -11.26
C LEU A 142 -6.85 12.49 -10.80
N ALA A 143 -5.97 12.14 -11.73
CA ALA A 143 -4.64 11.61 -11.43
C ALA A 143 -3.84 12.60 -10.56
N PHE A 144 -3.87 13.89 -10.91
CA PHE A 144 -3.26 14.95 -10.11
C PHE A 144 -3.84 15.03 -8.69
N ILE A 145 -5.17 15.14 -8.56
CA ILE A 145 -5.83 15.32 -7.25
C ILE A 145 -5.59 14.09 -6.35
N ARG A 146 -5.57 12.88 -6.91
CA ARG A 146 -5.28 11.65 -6.17
C ARG A 146 -3.82 11.54 -5.78
N GLY A 147 -2.91 11.83 -6.71
CA GLY A 147 -1.47 11.76 -6.46
C GLY A 147 -1.08 12.65 -5.28
N ILE A 148 -1.60 13.89 -5.29
CA ILE A 148 -1.27 14.83 -4.23
C ILE A 148 -1.99 14.52 -2.91
N TYR A 149 -3.23 14.03 -2.95
CA TYR A 149 -3.90 13.51 -1.76
C TYR A 149 -3.12 12.35 -1.13
N SER A 150 -2.67 11.40 -1.96
CA SER A 150 -1.90 10.24 -1.51
C SER A 150 -0.62 10.67 -0.82
N ALA A 151 0.12 11.61 -1.42
CA ALA A 151 1.34 12.15 -0.83
C ALA A 151 1.08 12.84 0.51
N VAL A 152 0.08 13.73 0.58
CA VAL A 152 -0.29 14.42 1.82
C VAL A 152 -0.71 13.42 2.90
N ASN A 153 -1.56 12.46 2.56
CA ASN A 153 -2.05 11.46 3.51
C ASN A 153 -0.94 10.53 4.00
N ALA A 154 0.00 10.16 3.13
CA ALA A 154 1.18 9.38 3.51
C ALA A 154 2.02 10.14 4.55
N GLN A 155 2.26 11.44 4.35
CA GLN A 155 3.03 12.25 5.28
C GLN A 155 2.32 12.48 6.62
N ILE A 156 1.00 12.65 6.62
CA ILE A 156 0.20 12.75 7.85
C ILE A 156 0.21 11.41 8.61
N ALA A 157 0.18 10.29 7.89
CA ALA A 157 0.13 8.96 8.49
C ALA A 157 1.48 8.52 9.08
N VAL A 158 2.62 9.09 8.63
CA VAL A 158 3.91 8.86 9.29
C VAL A 158 3.85 9.53 10.66
N PRO A 159 3.87 8.76 11.78
CA PRO A 159 3.95 9.35 13.10
C PRO A 159 5.25 10.16 13.15
N SER A 160 5.15 11.47 13.38
CA SER A 160 6.34 12.27 13.67
C SER A 160 7.06 11.56 14.82
N SER A 161 8.33 11.22 14.61
CA SER A 161 9.11 10.39 15.54
C SER A 161 9.42 11.07 16.88
N ASN A 162 8.64 12.07 17.29
CA ASN A 162 8.65 12.67 18.62
C ASN A 162 8.32 11.66 19.73
N HIS A 163 7.85 10.44 19.39
CA HIS A 163 7.75 9.34 20.35
C HIS A 163 9.05 8.57 20.58
N ARG A 164 10.16 8.90 19.89
CA ARG A 164 11.46 8.32 20.20
C ARG A 164 12.02 8.83 21.53
N ASP A 165 11.58 10.01 21.99
CA ASP A 165 12.02 10.64 23.24
C ASP A 165 11.33 10.07 24.49
N ASN A 166 10.28 9.25 24.32
CA ASN A 166 9.60 8.55 25.42
C ASN A 166 10.06 7.11 25.61
N TYR A 167 11.09 6.66 24.89
CA TYR A 167 11.85 5.54 25.42
C TYR A 167 12.70 6.09 26.55
N PRO A 168 12.50 5.67 27.82
CA PRO A 168 13.52 5.95 28.82
C PRO A 168 14.81 5.43 28.21
N ASN A 169 15.83 6.28 28.11
CA ASN A 169 17.17 5.86 27.79
C ASN A 169 17.55 4.86 28.88
N ILE A 170 17.25 3.58 28.66
CA ILE A 170 17.59 2.51 29.58
C ILE A 170 19.11 2.54 29.58
N SER A 171 19.68 3.08 30.66
CA SER A 171 21.12 3.13 30.84
C SER A 171 21.67 1.73 30.57
N VAL A 172 22.87 1.65 29.99
CA VAL A 172 23.58 0.38 29.85
C VAL A 172 23.68 -0.34 31.21
N GLU A 173 23.68 0.40 32.32
CA GLU A 173 23.61 -0.15 33.68
C GLU A 173 22.25 -0.78 34.03
N ASP A 174 21.14 -0.20 33.60
CA ASP A 174 19.80 -0.75 33.85
C ASP A 174 19.55 -2.01 33.03
N ARG A 175 20.11 -2.10 31.82
CA ARG A 175 20.12 -3.35 31.05
C ARG A 175 20.96 -4.44 31.73
N LYS A 176 22.10 -4.07 32.32
CA LYS A 176 22.95 -5.00 33.08
C LYS A 176 22.25 -5.48 34.36
N LYS A 177 21.55 -4.60 35.08
CA LYS A 177 20.75 -4.97 36.26
C LYS A 177 19.56 -5.88 35.91
N ALA A 178 18.88 -5.62 34.79
CA ALA A 178 17.79 -6.48 34.32
C ALA A 178 18.29 -7.88 33.87
N LEU A 179 19.49 -7.97 33.30
CA LEU A 179 20.11 -9.23 32.91
C LEU A 179 20.71 -10.01 34.09
N LEU A 180 21.15 -9.32 35.15
CA LEU A 180 21.79 -9.92 36.32
C LEU A 180 20.84 -10.09 37.53
N GLY A 181 19.65 -9.50 37.52
CA GLY A 181 18.77 -9.40 38.68
C GLY A 181 17.31 -9.71 38.38
N GLY A 182 16.98 -10.99 38.37
CA GLY A 182 15.61 -11.50 38.16
C GLY A 182 15.16 -12.59 39.14
N PHE A 183 15.73 -12.64 40.35
CA PHE A 183 15.12 -13.26 41.53
C PHE A 183 15.35 -12.36 42.75
N VAL A 184 14.72 -11.19 42.76
CA VAL A 184 14.47 -10.47 44.02
C VAL A 184 12.99 -10.61 44.30
N ARG A 185 12.68 -11.61 45.14
CA ARG A 185 11.41 -11.70 45.87
C ARG A 185 11.24 -10.41 46.67
N ASN A 186 10.40 -9.49 46.21
CA ASN A 186 9.83 -8.49 47.08
C ASN A 186 8.74 -9.16 47.94
N VAL A 187 9.19 -9.77 49.03
CA VAL A 187 8.34 -10.21 50.14
C VAL A 187 8.33 -9.08 51.18
N VAL A 188 7.19 -8.39 51.22
CA VAL A 188 6.48 -7.86 52.41
C VAL A 188 7.16 -6.77 53.24
N ASN A 189 6.55 -5.57 53.23
CA ASN A 189 6.06 -4.98 54.49
C ASN A 189 4.85 -4.06 54.24
N ARG A 190 3.63 -4.59 54.41
CA ARG A 190 2.43 -3.81 54.72
C ARG A 190 1.66 -4.57 55.79
N GLY A 191 1.77 -4.09 57.02
CA GLY A 191 1.00 -4.59 58.15
C GLY A 191 -0.46 -4.15 58.09
N ASN A 192 -1.29 -5.00 58.68
CA ASN A 192 -2.64 -4.78 59.22
C ASN A 192 -3.77 -4.60 58.18
N LYS A 193 -4.83 -5.41 58.13
CA LYS A 193 -5.62 -6.03 59.23
C LYS A 193 -6.20 -7.39 58.84
N SER A 194 -6.35 -8.25 59.85
CA SER A 194 -7.05 -9.54 59.85
C SER A 194 -8.58 -9.37 59.84
N THR A 195 -9.27 -10.33 59.21
CA THR A 195 -10.36 -11.20 59.72
C THR A 195 -10.84 -12.04 58.52
N ASP A 196 -10.37 -13.27 58.38
CA ASP A 196 -11.01 -14.50 58.90
C ASP A 196 -12.31 -14.89 58.18
N ARG A 197 -12.21 -15.87 57.26
CA ARG A 197 -13.17 -16.97 57.09
C ARG A 197 -12.61 -18.08 56.19
N ARG A 198 -12.04 -19.08 56.87
CA ARG A 198 -12.08 -20.54 56.67
C ARG A 198 -12.28 -21.14 55.25
N ARG A 199 -11.25 -21.91 54.83
CA ARG A 199 -11.20 -23.10 53.93
C ARG A 199 -12.03 -24.29 54.48
N PRO A 200 -12.12 -25.53 53.90
CA PRO A 200 -11.37 -26.19 52.79
C PRO A 200 -12.29 -26.97 51.78
N TYR A 201 -11.86 -27.61 50.67
CA TYR A 201 -10.95 -28.76 50.51
C TYR A 201 -10.67 -29.08 49.01
N SER A 202 -9.48 -29.67 48.76
CA SER A 202 -9.12 -30.67 47.72
C SER A 202 -9.09 -30.25 46.24
N THR A 203 -8.12 -30.61 45.39
CA THR A 203 -7.03 -31.60 45.46
C THR A 203 -5.94 -31.23 44.44
N ASP A 204 -4.72 -31.63 44.74
CA ASP A 204 -3.51 -31.56 43.90
C ASP A 204 -3.67 -32.16 42.49
N ILE A 205 -2.84 -31.72 41.54
CA ILE A 205 -1.89 -32.53 40.74
C ILE A 205 -1.28 -31.65 39.62
N GLY A 206 0.06 -31.60 39.56
CA GLY A 206 0.78 -31.48 38.27
C GLY A 206 1.43 -30.14 37.92
N ALA A 207 2.34 -29.65 38.75
CA ALA A 207 3.29 -28.61 38.34
C ALA A 207 4.30 -29.17 37.31
N HIS A 208 4.11 -28.88 36.01
CA HIS A 208 5.18 -28.98 35.02
C HIS A 208 5.98 -27.67 35.01
N SER A 209 7.05 -27.67 35.80
CA SER A 209 8.16 -26.71 35.67
C SER A 209 8.84 -26.91 34.32
N ARG A 210 8.41 -26.17 33.29
CA ARG A 210 9.27 -25.92 32.12
C ARG A 210 10.32 -24.90 32.52
N GLY A 211 11.46 -25.41 32.99
CA GLY A 211 12.68 -24.62 33.06
C GLY A 211 13.01 -24.09 31.68
N ILE A 212 12.98 -22.77 31.53
CA ILE A 212 13.50 -22.06 30.36
C ILE A 212 15.02 -22.21 30.43
N SER A 213 15.53 -23.22 29.74
CA SER A 213 16.97 -23.40 29.48
C SER A 213 17.41 -22.33 28.49
N LEU A 214 17.92 -21.21 29.01
CA LEU A 214 18.65 -20.21 28.25
C LEU A 214 20.13 -20.61 28.21
N PHE A 215 20.42 -21.65 27.44
CA PHE A 215 21.77 -21.90 26.93
C PHE A 215 21.65 -22.20 25.43
N CYS A 216 21.66 -21.15 24.62
CA CYS A 216 21.76 -21.29 23.17
C CYS A 216 23.22 -21.56 22.81
N ASP A 217 23.52 -22.85 22.62
CA ASP A 217 24.80 -23.30 22.11
C ASP A 217 25.04 -22.74 20.69
N PRO A 218 26.15 -22.05 20.39
CA PRO A 218 26.38 -21.38 19.10
C PRO A 218 26.30 -22.31 17.88
N GLU A 219 26.68 -23.59 18.07
CA GLU A 219 26.58 -24.68 17.09
C GLU A 219 25.13 -24.98 16.68
N THR A 220 24.21 -24.98 17.65
CA THR A 220 22.78 -25.28 17.40
C THR A 220 22.09 -24.17 16.62
N SER A 221 22.50 -22.92 16.83
CA SER A 221 21.93 -21.76 16.13
C SER A 221 22.41 -21.66 14.67
N LYS A 222 23.65 -22.08 14.38
CA LYS A 222 24.15 -22.22 13.00
C LYS A 222 23.43 -23.35 12.24
N ARG A 223 23.20 -24.51 12.88
CA ARG A 223 22.43 -25.61 12.29
C ARG A 223 20.98 -25.23 11.99
N ARG A 224 20.31 -24.45 12.86
CA ARG A 224 18.95 -23.95 12.59
C ARG A 224 18.89 -23.01 11.38
N LYS A 225 19.79 -22.03 11.30
CA LYS A 225 19.87 -21.13 10.14
C LYS A 225 20.13 -21.88 8.83
N LEU A 226 20.97 -22.91 8.86
CA LEU A 226 21.26 -23.74 7.69
C LEU A 226 20.06 -24.63 7.28
N LYS A 227 19.21 -25.02 8.25
CA LYS A 227 17.97 -25.76 8.01
C LYS A 227 16.85 -24.87 7.46
N ASP A 228 16.77 -23.63 7.94
CA ASP A 228 15.82 -22.63 7.43
C ASP A 228 16.21 -22.16 6.02
N GLN A 229 17.51 -22.05 5.71
CA GLN A 229 17.99 -21.72 4.37
C GLN A 229 17.85 -22.86 3.35
N LYS A 230 17.89 -24.13 3.81
CA LYS A 230 17.74 -25.28 2.92
C LYS A 230 16.28 -25.60 2.56
N GLY A 231 15.32 -24.87 3.12
CA GLY A 231 13.90 -25.14 2.93
C GLY A 231 13.53 -26.47 3.57
N ASN A 232 12.69 -26.45 4.61
CA ASN A 232 12.05 -27.69 5.02
C ASN A 232 11.22 -28.19 3.83
N GLY A 233 11.63 -29.30 3.21
CA GLY A 233 10.96 -29.97 2.09
C GLY A 233 9.61 -30.59 2.45
N LEU A 234 8.76 -29.83 3.13
CA LEU A 234 7.39 -30.15 3.50
C LEU A 234 6.46 -29.11 2.86
N ILE A 235 6.52 -29.03 1.52
CA ILE A 235 5.51 -28.36 0.68
C ILE A 235 4.64 -29.44 -0.01
N THR A 236 4.30 -30.52 0.71
CA THR A 236 3.49 -31.62 0.13
C THR A 236 2.27 -32.02 0.95
N SER A 237 2.00 -31.41 2.11
CA SER A 237 0.85 -31.83 2.94
C SER A 237 -0.38 -30.92 2.89
N TRP A 238 -0.46 -29.96 1.97
CA TRP A 238 -1.67 -29.14 1.80
C TRP A 238 -2.61 -29.62 0.68
N ILE A 239 -2.26 -30.70 -0.01
CA ILE A 239 -3.08 -31.26 -1.09
C ILE A 239 -3.09 -32.79 -0.99
N THR A 240 -3.61 -33.33 0.10
CA THR A 240 -4.20 -34.67 0.06
C THR A 240 -5.45 -34.65 0.93
N ASN A 241 -6.57 -34.98 0.28
CA ASN A 241 -7.93 -35.14 0.81
C ASN A 241 -8.92 -34.04 0.38
N VAL A 242 -8.96 -33.74 -0.92
CA VAL A 242 -10.23 -33.36 -1.56
C VAL A 242 -10.68 -34.59 -2.38
N PRO A 243 -11.83 -35.21 -2.06
CA PRO A 243 -12.34 -36.32 -2.86
C PRO A 243 -12.68 -35.83 -4.27
N LEU A 244 -12.39 -36.68 -5.25
CA LEU A 244 -12.49 -36.45 -6.70
C LEU A 244 -13.69 -35.59 -7.10
N ALA A 245 -13.42 -34.34 -7.47
CA ALA A 245 -14.31 -33.57 -8.34
C ALA A 245 -13.48 -32.54 -9.11
N HIS A 246 -13.24 -32.83 -10.38
CA HIS A 246 -12.76 -31.92 -11.43
C HIS A 246 -11.34 -31.35 -11.26
N CYS A 247 -10.33 -32.22 -11.39
CA CYS A 247 -9.00 -31.75 -11.81
C CYS A 247 -9.04 -31.42 -13.31
N SER A 248 -8.47 -30.28 -13.70
CA SER A 248 -8.33 -29.91 -15.11
C SER A 248 -7.31 -30.80 -15.81
N LEU A 249 -7.47 -31.05 -17.13
CA LEU A 249 -6.50 -31.79 -17.98
C LEU A 249 -5.05 -31.29 -17.83
N TYR A 250 -4.86 -30.03 -17.45
CA TYR A 250 -3.55 -29.45 -17.17
C TYR A 250 -2.88 -30.07 -15.92
N GLN A 251 -3.63 -30.32 -14.85
CA GLN A 251 -3.11 -30.92 -13.61
C GLN A 251 -2.74 -32.40 -13.80
N GLU A 252 -3.44 -33.13 -14.69
CA GLU A 252 -3.09 -34.52 -15.02
C GLU A 252 -1.74 -34.65 -15.73
N SER A 253 -1.34 -33.64 -16.52
CA SER A 253 -0.06 -33.68 -17.24
C SER A 253 1.15 -33.79 -16.30
N PHE A 254 1.09 -33.19 -15.11
CA PHE A 254 2.16 -33.26 -14.10
C PHE A 254 2.07 -34.48 -13.19
N ALA A 255 0.88 -35.04 -12.97
CA ALA A 255 0.70 -36.25 -12.17
C ALA A 255 1.22 -37.51 -12.90
N SER A 256 1.30 -37.48 -14.24
CA SER A 256 1.74 -38.61 -15.06
C SER A 256 3.24 -38.96 -14.92
N GLN A 257 4.08 -38.04 -14.44
CA GLN A 257 5.51 -38.28 -14.25
C GLN A 257 5.84 -39.04 -12.96
N LEU A 258 4.96 -39.00 -11.95
CA LEU A 258 5.17 -39.68 -10.66
C LEU A 258 4.82 -41.18 -10.67
N ARG A 259 4.20 -41.69 -11.75
CA ARG A 259 3.77 -43.10 -11.84
C ARG A 259 4.75 -44.03 -12.56
N ARG A 260 5.91 -43.55 -13.00
CA ARG A 260 6.89 -44.38 -13.74
C ARG A 260 7.99 -45.00 -12.87
N ASP A 261 8.10 -44.61 -11.60
CA ASP A 261 9.19 -45.08 -10.72
C ASP A 261 8.76 -46.17 -9.72
N ILE A 262 7.62 -46.83 -9.97
CA ILE A 262 7.18 -47.98 -9.18
C ILE A 262 6.71 -49.06 -10.14
N PHE A 263 7.65 -49.66 -10.89
CA PHE A 263 7.65 -51.05 -11.35
C PHE A 263 9.05 -51.44 -11.82
#